data_AF-G0JQS0-F1
#
_entry.id   AF-G0JQS0-F1
#
_cell.length_a   1.000
_cell.length_b   1.000
_cell.length_c   1.000
_cell.angle_alpha   90.00
_cell.angle_beta   90.00
_cell.angle_gamma   90.00
#
_symmetry.space_group_name_H-M   'P 1'
#
loop_
_entity.id
_entity.type
_entity.pdbx_description
1 polymer ?
#
loop_
_entity_poly.entity_id
_entity_poly.type
_entity_poly.pdbx_seq_one_letter_code
_entity_poly.pdbx_strand_id
1 'polypeptide(L)' 'MVIVESPVFTKAIVAILDDEGYRAMQNALVENPALGVVIPHGGGLRKVRWGVEGRGKRGGIRVIYYWWTGKGQI' A
#
# COMPACT_ATOMS: atom_id res chain seq x y z
N MET A 1 7.02 12.30 -2.39
CA MET A 1 7.23 11.10 -1.55
C MET A 1 7.84 10.03 -2.44
N VAL A 2 8.80 9.25 -1.93
CA VAL A 2 9.37 8.11 -2.68
C VAL A 2 8.74 6.83 -2.16
N ILE A 3 8.29 5.97 -3.07
CA ILE A 3 7.85 4.61 -2.75
C ILE A 3 9.03 3.67 -2.99
N VAL A 4 9.39 2.90 -1.98
CA VAL A 4 10.41 1.86 -2.07
C VAL A 4 9.71 0.51 -1.92
N GLU A 5 9.93 -0.37 -2.88
CA GLU A 5 9.27 -1.66 -2.95
C GLU A 5 10.24 -2.78 -2.57
N SER A 6 9.72 -3.80 -1.89
CA SER A 6 10.45 -5.06 -1.78
C SER A 6 10.25 -5.90 -3.05
N PRO A 7 11.22 -6.72 -3.47
CA PRO A 7 11.06 -7.58 -4.63
C PRO A 7 9.83 -8.51 -4.55
N VAL A 8 9.48 -8.96 -3.34
CA VAL A 8 8.31 -9.81 -3.09
C VAL A 8 7.01 -9.02 -3.34
N PHE A 9 6.97 -7.76 -2.92
CA PHE A 9 5.83 -6.88 -3.17
C PHE A 9 5.66 -6.62 -4.66
N THR A 10 6.73 -6.20 -5.36
CA THR A 10 6.68 -5.90 -6.80
C THR A 10 6.21 -7.11 -7.60
N LYS A 11 6.75 -8.31 -7.32
CA LYS A 11 6.32 -9.54 -8.00
C LYS A 11 4.84 -9.86 -7.79
N ALA A 12 4.30 -9.61 -6.60
CA ALA A 12 2.90 -9.89 -6.29
C ALA A 12 1.96 -8.84 -6.89
N ILE A 13 2.30 -7.55 -6.79
CA ILE A 13 1.38 -6.47 -7.15
C ILE A 13 1.14 -6.41 -8.66
N VAL A 14 2.19 -6.62 -9.48
CA VAL A 14 2.10 -6.64 -10.95
C VAL A 14 1.33 -7.84 -11.50
N ALA A 15 1.17 -8.90 -10.70
CA ALA A 15 0.36 -10.06 -11.06
C ALA A 15 -1.13 -9.85 -10.72
N ILE A 16 -1.45 -8.82 -9.93
CA ILE A 16 -2.78 -8.59 -9.37
C ILE A 16 -3.44 -7.35 -9.98
N LEU A 17 -2.70 -6.25 -10.07
CA LEU A 17 -3.11 -4.97 -10.62
C LEU A 17 -2.46 -4.77 -11.99
N ASP A 18 -3.22 -4.14 -12.88
CA ASP A 18 -2.65 -3.54 -14.09
C ASP A 18 -1.95 -2.22 -13.75
N ASP A 19 -1.29 -1.64 -14.75
CA ASP A 19 -0.50 -0.43 -14.56
C ASP A 19 -1.32 0.76 -14.03
N GLU A 20 -2.58 0.89 -14.48
CA GLU A 20 -3.45 1.99 -14.06
C GLU A 20 -3.99 1.78 -12.64
N GLY A 21 -4.43 0.58 -12.30
CA GLY A 21 -4.82 0.23 -10.94
C GLY A 21 -3.64 0.35 -9.96
N TYR A 22 -2.44 0.00 -10.41
CA TYR A 22 -1.24 0.17 -9.59
C TYR A 22 -0.87 1.64 -9.39
N ARG A 23 -0.92 2.44 -10.45
CA ARG A 23 -0.68 3.89 -10.38
C ARG A 23 -1.70 4.59 -9.48
N ALA A 24 -2.98 4.25 -9.58
CA ALA A 24 -4.01 4.81 -8.71
C ALA A 24 -3.74 4.52 -7.23
N MET A 25 -3.30 3.29 -6.92
CA MET A 25 -2.91 2.91 -5.56
C MET A 25 -1.68 3.68 -5.07
N GLN A 26 -0.65 3.83 -5.91
CA GLN A 26 0.54 4.61 -5.57
C GLN A 26 0.19 6.08 -5.30
N ASN A 27 -0.63 6.70 -6.15
CA ASN A 27 -1.07 8.08 -5.99
C ASN A 27 -1.83 8.27 -4.68
N ALA A 28 -2.77 7.38 -4.35
CA ALA A 28 -3.51 7.43 -3.09
C ALA A 28 -2.60 7.37 -1.85
N LEU A 29 -1.52 6.57 -1.91
CA LEU A 29 -0.53 6.49 -0.83
C LEU A 29 0.35 7.74 -0.76
N VAL A 30 0.69 8.36 -1.89
CA VAL A 30 1.46 9.61 -1.94
C VAL A 30 0.66 10.79 -1.42
N GLU A 31 -0.61 10.88 -1.80
CA GLU A 31 -1.53 11.94 -1.35
C GLU A 31 -1.86 11.82 0.13
N ASN A 32 -2.08 10.59 0.61
CA ASN A 32 -2.37 10.32 2.01
C ASN A 32 -1.53 9.15 2.55
N PRO A 33 -0.33 9.42 3.06
CA PRO A 33 0.51 8.39 3.68
C PRO A 33 -0.11 7.77 4.95
N ALA A 34 -1.14 8.39 5.54
CA ALA A 34 -1.85 7.87 6.70
C ALA A 34 -3.09 7.01 6.33
N LEU A 35 -3.33 6.76 5.03
CA LEU A 35 -4.48 6.01 4.51
C LEU A 35 -4.64 4.62 5.15
N GLY A 36 -3.53 3.95 5.44
CA GLY A 36 -3.52 2.66 6.14
C GLY A 36 -3.66 2.82 7.66
N VAL A 37 -4.46 1.93 8.26
CA VAL A 37 -4.56 1.82 9.72
C VAL A 37 -3.26 1.25 10.29
N VAL A 38 -2.79 1.81 11.41
CA VAL A 38 -1.60 1.30 12.10
C VAL A 38 -1.91 -0.10 12.62
N ILE A 39 -0.98 -1.04 12.37
CA ILE A 39 -1.06 -2.39 12.90
C ILE A 39 -0.53 -2.36 14.34
N PRO A 40 -1.35 -2.70 15.36
CA PRO A 40 -0.88 -2.78 16.74
C PRO A 40 0.33 -3.71 16.86
N HIS A 41 1.33 -3.31 17.65
CA HIS A 41 2.59 -4.03 17.82
C HIS A 41 3.38 -4.29 16.52
N GLY A 42 3.01 -3.63 15.40
CA GLY A 42 3.67 -3.77 14.11
C GLY A 42 4.80 -2.77 13.86
N GLY A 43 5.29 -2.08 14.89
CA GLY A 43 6.43 -1.15 14.77
C GLY A 43 6.19 0.02 13.81
N GLY A 44 4.95 0.50 13.68
CA GLY A 44 4.58 1.59 12.77
C GLY A 44 4.14 1.14 11.37
N LEU A 45 4.11 -0.18 11.10
CA LEU A 45 3.49 -0.72 9.89
C LEU A 45 2.01 -0.33 9.78
N ARG A 46 1.58 -0.04 8.56
CA ARG A 46 0.22 0.34 8.21
C ARG A 46 -0.37 -0.66 7.24
N LYS A 47 -1.68 -0.85 7.31
CA LYS A 47 -2.45 -1.74 6.45
C LYS A 47 -3.57 -0.97 5.77
N VAL A 48 -3.56 -0.96 4.44
CA VAL A 48 -4.66 -0.42 3.63
C VAL A 48 -5.40 -1.56 2.94
N ARG A 49 -6.73 -1.44 2.87
CA ARG A 49 -7.58 -2.34 2.08
C ARG A 49 -7.84 -1.64 0.76
N TRP A 50 -7.34 -2.21 -0.33
CA TRP A 50 -7.45 -1.62 -1.66
C TRP A 50 -8.46 -2.42 -2.49
N GLY A 51 -9.47 -1.73 -3.01
CA GLY A 51 -10.39 -2.32 -3.98
C GLY A 51 -9.72 -2.44 -5.34
N VAL A 52 -9.94 -3.55 -6.04
CA VAL A 52 -9.50 -3.68 -7.43
C VAL A 52 -10.72 -3.47 -8.31
N GLU A 53 -10.65 -2.51 -9.22
CA GLU A 53 -11.74 -2.22 -10.14
C GLU A 53 -12.08 -3.46 -11.00
N GLY A 54 -13.36 -3.65 -11.31
CA GLY A 54 -13.83 -4.85 -12.00
C GLY A 54 -13.80 -6.14 -11.17
N ARG A 55 -13.30 -6.13 -9.92
CA ARG A 55 -13.37 -7.27 -9.00
C ARG A 55 -14.35 -7.00 -7.85
N GLY A 56 -15.23 -7.97 -7.57
CA GLY A 56 -16.17 -7.88 -6.45
C GLY A 56 -15.47 -7.84 -5.08
N LYS A 57 -16.24 -7.73 -3.99
CA LYS A 57 -15.73 -7.60 -2.60
C LYS A 57 -14.60 -8.57 -2.19
N ARG A 58 -14.52 -9.76 -2.80
CA ARG A 58 -13.48 -10.78 -2.54
C ARG A 58 -12.17 -10.58 -3.32
N GLY A 59 -12.16 -9.73 -4.35
CA GLY A 59 -10.99 -9.51 -5.20
C GLY A 59 -10.13 -8.31 -4.83
N GLY A 60 -10.45 -7.61 -3.74
CA GLY A 60 -9.61 -6.57 -3.17
C GLY A 60 -8.35 -7.12 -2.50
N ILE A 61 -7.32 -6.28 -2.35
CA ILE A 61 -6.04 -6.64 -1.73
C ILE A 61 -5.78 -5.89 -0.43
N ARG A 62 -4.80 -6.38 0.31
CA ARG A 62 -4.27 -5.72 1.51
C ARG A 62 -2.83 -5.36 1.24
N VAL A 63 -2.53 -4.06 1.28
CA VAL A 63 -1.16 -3.57 1.14
C VAL A 63 -0.67 -3.17 2.53
N ILE A 64 0.51 -3.70 2.89
CA ILE A 64 1.20 -3.37 4.11
C ILE A 64 2.38 -2.49 3.73
N TYR A 65 2.51 -1.33 4.37
CA TYR A 65 3.58 -0.39 4.09
C TYR A 65 4.06 0.30 5.37
N TYR A 66 5.23 0.91 5.29
CA TYR A 66 5.78 1.75 6.35
C TYR A 66 5.94 3.17 5.82
N TRP A 67 5.46 4.16 6.58
CA TRP A 67 5.64 5.57 6.24
C TRP A 67 6.80 6.16 7.03
N TRP A 68 7.93 6.35 6.37
CA TRP A 68 9.14 6.93 6.95
C TRP A 68 9.15 8.45 6.76
N THR A 69 9.18 9.24 7.84
CA THR A 69 9.17 10.72 7.79
C THR A 69 10.53 11.37 8.06
N GLY A 70 11.59 10.60 8.29
CA GLY A 70 12.96 11.10 8.48
C GLY A 70 13.21 11.61 9.90
N LYS A 71 12.15 11.98 10.62
CA LYS A 71 12.15 12.13 12.07
C LYS A 71 11.98 10.72 12.65
N GLY A 72 12.95 10.26 13.44
CA GLY A 72 12.90 8.94 14.06
C GLY A 72 11.54 8.67 14.69
N GLN A 73 10.99 7.48 14.40
CA GLN A 73 9.75 6.87 14.92
C GLN A 73 8.70 7.80 15.54
N ILE A 74 7.51 7.82 14.91
CA ILE A 74 6.27 8.23 15.58
C ILE A 74 5.84 7.11 16.53
#